data_AF-A0A355SK16-F1
#
_entry.id   AF-A0A355SK16-F1
#
_cell.length_a   1.000
_cell.length_b   1.000
_cell.length_c   1.000
_cell.angle_alpha   90.00
_cell.angle_beta   90.00
_cell.angle_gamma   90.00
#
_symmetry.space_group_name_H-M   'P 1'
#
loop_
_entity.id
_entity.type
_entity.pdbx_description
1 polymer ?
#
loop_
_entity_poly.entity_id
_entity_poly.type
_entity_poly.pdbx_seq_one_letter_code
_entity_poly.pdbx_strand_id
1 'polypeptide(L)'
;MISKPSINSTAGSQRIFIWLRTMDYIFERPILGSGPDTFDKVFSMSPKEAKYHFGSQNIYVDKAHNEYLQIIVTTGFPSLFFYMVFLSIVYRKALKSLKYGNKNIYTLCFLGGVTAYIIQAFFNISVVSVAPLYWSLLGMLISSYGDS
;
A
#
# COMPACT_ATOMS: atom_id res chain seq x y z
N MET A 1 15.51 -3.65 27.37
CA MET A 1 15.85 -4.38 26.12
C MET A 1 14.73 -5.40 25.91
N ILE A 2 13.71 -5.08 25.11
CA ILE A 2 12.55 -5.96 24.92
C ILE A 2 12.91 -6.96 23.81
N SER A 3 12.95 -8.24 24.15
CA SER A 3 13.19 -9.33 23.21
C SER A 3 12.05 -9.39 22.20
N LYS A 4 12.34 -9.06 20.93
CA LYS A 4 11.39 -9.27 19.83
C LYS A 4 11.16 -10.77 19.65
N PRO A 5 9.89 -11.22 19.50
CA PRO A 5 9.59 -12.63 19.31
C PRO A 5 10.24 -13.16 18.03
N SER A 6 10.86 -14.35 18.12
CA SER A 6 11.44 -15.08 17.00
C SER A 6 10.32 -15.69 16.15
N ILE A 7 9.71 -14.87 15.29
CA ILE A 7 8.76 -15.35 14.29
C ILE A 7 9.55 -16.09 13.21
N ASN A 8 9.31 -17.40 13.06
CA ASN A 8 9.76 -18.20 11.91
C ASN A 8 9.14 -17.61 10.62
N SER A 9 9.81 -16.62 10.06
CA SER A 9 9.37 -15.80 8.92
C SER A 9 9.72 -16.42 7.56
N THR A 10 10.09 -17.70 7.58
CA THR A 10 10.29 -18.52 6.38
C THR A 10 8.98 -18.84 5.65
N ALA A 11 7.83 -18.68 6.33
CA ALA A 11 6.52 -18.84 5.71
C ALA A 11 6.03 -17.50 5.12
N GLY A 12 6.02 -17.39 3.79
CA GLY A 12 5.43 -16.26 3.05
C GLY A 12 6.45 -15.32 2.39
N SER A 13 7.05 -15.75 1.27
CA SER A 13 7.82 -14.91 0.31
C SER A 13 8.86 -13.93 0.90
N GLN A 14 9.34 -14.13 2.13
CA GLN A 14 10.21 -13.20 2.90
C GLN A 14 9.59 -11.80 3.19
N ARG A 15 8.36 -11.53 2.77
CA ARG A 15 7.71 -10.21 2.88
C ARG A 15 7.39 -9.82 4.31
N ILE A 16 6.95 -10.78 5.13
CA ILE A 16 6.66 -10.54 6.55
C ILE A 16 7.89 -10.00 7.28
N PHE A 17 9.07 -10.56 6.97
CA PHE A 17 10.31 -10.07 7.53
C PHE A 17 10.65 -8.65 7.07
N ILE A 18 10.50 -8.35 5.77
CA ILE A 18 10.66 -7.00 5.24
C ILE A 18 9.73 -6.03 5.96
N TRP A 19 8.46 -6.39 6.16
CA TRP A 19 7.48 -5.53 6.82
C TRP A 19 7.84 -5.25 8.28
N LEU A 20 8.16 -6.29 9.05
CA LEU A 20 8.57 -6.16 10.45
C LEU A 20 9.83 -5.30 10.59
N ARG A 21 10.80 -5.48 9.70
CA ARG A 21 12.01 -4.65 9.65
C ARG A 21 11.68 -3.21 9.26
N THR A 22 10.78 -3.03 8.29
CA THR A 22 10.33 -1.70 7.84
C THR A 22 9.70 -0.90 8.97
N MET A 23 8.96 -1.57 9.86
CA MET A 23 8.33 -0.90 11.01
C MET A 23 9.32 -0.22 11.96
N ASP A 24 10.56 -0.70 12.03
CA ASP A 24 11.60 -0.10 12.87
C ASP A 24 12.00 1.30 12.37
N TYR A 25 11.92 1.53 11.06
CA TYR A 25 12.30 2.79 10.42
C TYR A 25 11.20 3.86 10.43
N ILE A 26 9.94 3.47 10.66
CA ILE A 26 8.78 4.37 10.62
C ILE A 26 8.93 5.53 11.62
N PHE A 27 9.49 5.25 12.79
CA PHE A 27 9.62 6.22 13.87
C PHE A 27 10.89 7.08 13.80
N GLU A 28 11.82 6.79 12.87
CA GLU A 28 13.01 7.61 12.69
C GLU A 28 12.69 8.95 12.02
N ARG A 29 11.78 8.94 11.04
CA ARG A 29 11.35 10.12 10.27
C ARG A 29 9.84 10.13 10.01
N PRO A 30 9.01 10.24 11.06
CA PRO A 30 7.57 10.03 10.94
C PRO A 30 6.86 11.08 10.08
N ILE A 31 7.35 12.32 10.01
CA ILE A 31 6.64 13.41 9.33
C ILE A 31 6.97 13.47 7.84
N LEU A 32 8.25 13.52 7.49
CA LEU A 32 8.69 13.71 6.09
C LEU A 32 9.13 12.39 5.41
N GLY A 33 9.30 11.32 6.19
CA GLY A 33 9.92 10.10 5.68
C GLY A 33 11.37 10.30 5.25
N SER A 34 11.87 9.39 4.43
CA SER A 34 13.23 9.41 3.90
C SER A 34 13.38 10.07 2.53
N GLY A 35 12.27 10.34 1.84
CA GLY A 35 12.20 10.82 0.48
C GLY A 35 11.48 9.81 -0.45
N PRO A 36 10.86 10.27 -1.55
CA PRO A 36 10.34 9.37 -2.58
C PRO A 36 11.45 8.51 -3.18
N ASP A 37 11.17 7.23 -3.39
CA ASP A 37 12.11 6.27 -4.02
C ASP A 37 13.45 6.11 -3.28
N THR A 38 13.44 6.27 -1.95
CA THR A 38 14.63 6.07 -1.09
C THR A 38 14.47 4.90 -0.12
N PHE A 39 13.51 4.01 -0.36
CA PHE A 39 13.27 2.87 0.53
C PHE A 39 14.50 1.97 0.65
N ASP A 40 15.13 1.69 -0.48
CA ASP A 40 16.35 0.90 -0.62
C ASP A 40 17.56 1.49 0.13
N LYS A 41 17.61 2.81 0.32
CA LYS A 41 18.64 3.51 1.08
C LYS A 41 18.45 3.44 2.58
N VAL A 42 17.21 3.29 3.04
CA VAL A 42 16.88 3.22 4.47
C VAL A 42 16.81 1.80 4.96
N PHE A 43 16.26 0.92 4.13
CA PHE A 43 16.12 -0.47 4.46
C PHE A 43 17.49 -1.13 4.49
N SER A 44 17.90 -1.60 5.67
CA SER A 44 19.17 -2.30 5.84
C SER A 44 18.96 -3.61 6.59
N MET A 45 19.86 -4.55 6.31
CA MET A 45 19.81 -5.89 6.88
C MET A 45 21.22 -6.43 7.03
N SER A 46 21.47 -7.14 8.12
CA SER A 46 22.76 -7.78 8.33
C SER A 46 22.94 -8.99 7.38
N PRO A 47 24.17 -9.36 7.00
CA PRO A 47 24.43 -10.55 6.20
C PRO A 47 23.89 -11.85 6.83
N LYS A 48 23.77 -11.90 8.17
CA LYS A 48 23.18 -13.04 8.89
C LYS A 48 21.67 -13.14 8.64
N GLU A 49 20.97 -12.02 8.73
CA GLU A 49 19.54 -11.92 8.44
C GLU A 49 19.25 -12.20 6.97
N ALA A 50 20.07 -11.67 6.06
CA ALA A 50 19.96 -11.94 4.62
C ALA A 50 20.09 -13.44 4.35
N LYS A 51 21.12 -14.10 4.88
CA LYS A 51 21.29 -15.55 4.75
C LYS A 51 20.14 -16.35 5.35
N TYR A 52 19.65 -15.96 6.52
CA TYR A 52 18.60 -16.69 7.25
C TYR A 52 17.24 -16.59 6.54
N HIS A 53 16.83 -15.40 6.11
CA HIS A 53 15.52 -15.19 5.49
C HIS A 53 15.52 -15.51 3.99
N PHE A 54 16.59 -15.18 3.27
CA PHE A 54 16.64 -15.23 1.81
C PHE A 54 17.58 -16.30 1.24
N GLY A 55 18.31 -17.03 2.08
CA GLY A 55 19.27 -18.06 1.65
C GLY A 55 20.55 -17.52 1.00
N SER A 56 20.68 -16.21 0.83
CA SER A 56 21.82 -15.53 0.23
C SER A 56 22.21 -14.29 1.04
N GLN A 57 23.51 -14.02 1.14
CA GLN A 57 24.03 -12.81 1.81
C GLN A 57 23.99 -11.57 0.91
N ASN A 58 23.85 -11.77 -0.40
CA ASN A 58 23.87 -10.70 -1.41
C ASN A 58 22.46 -10.42 -1.94
N ILE A 59 21.53 -10.14 -1.03
CA ILE A 59 20.15 -9.80 -1.39
C ILE A 59 19.99 -8.29 -1.26
N TYR A 60 19.43 -7.67 -2.30
CA TYR A 60 19.03 -6.27 -2.31
C TYR A 60 17.51 -6.20 -2.25
N VAL A 61 16.98 -5.45 -1.28
CA VAL A 61 15.55 -5.20 -1.14
C VAL A 61 15.30 -3.74 -1.48
N ASP A 62 14.74 -3.49 -2.65
CA ASP A 62 14.47 -2.14 -3.14
C ASP A 62 13.12 -1.58 -2.64
N LYS A 63 12.25 -2.47 -2.14
CA LYS A 63 10.82 -2.20 -1.93
C LYS A 63 10.22 -2.96 -0.76
N ALA A 64 9.27 -2.32 -0.07
CA ALA A 64 8.53 -2.94 1.03
C ALA A 64 7.57 -4.06 0.61
N HIS A 65 7.18 -4.11 -0.68
CA HIS A 65 6.08 -4.94 -1.18
C HIS A 65 4.74 -4.73 -0.43
N ASN A 66 4.55 -3.53 0.12
CA ASN A 66 3.31 -3.06 0.74
C ASN A 66 3.26 -1.55 0.53
N GLU A 67 2.23 -1.06 -0.16
CA GLU A 67 2.16 0.35 -0.55
C GLU A 67 2.06 1.28 0.67
N TYR A 68 1.33 0.89 1.71
CA TYR A 68 1.17 1.67 2.93
C TYR A 68 2.49 1.82 3.69
N LEU A 69 3.25 0.72 3.81
CA LEU A 69 4.59 0.72 4.43
C LEU A 69 5.61 1.50 3.59
N GLN A 70 5.50 1.42 2.27
CA GLN A 70 6.34 2.22 1.37
C GLN A 70 6.06 3.71 1.59
N ILE A 71 4.79 4.13 1.55
CA ILE A 71 4.38 5.54 1.71
C ILE A 71 4.84 6.09 3.06
N ILE A 72 4.58 5.37 4.15
CA ILE A 72 4.91 5.88 5.49
C ILE A 72 6.42 6.04 5.72
N VAL A 73 7.25 5.14 5.20
CA VAL A 73 8.71 5.24 5.36
C VAL A 73 9.31 6.29 4.42
N THR A 74 8.80 6.40 3.19
CA THR A 74 9.34 7.33 2.18
C THR A 74 8.83 8.75 2.34
N THR A 75 7.56 8.92 2.71
CA THR A 75 6.88 10.23 2.69
C THR A 75 6.13 10.57 3.98
N GLY A 76 6.22 9.71 4.99
CA GLY A 76 5.70 9.95 6.34
C GLY A 76 4.21 9.70 6.54
N PHE A 77 3.80 9.85 7.80
CA PHE A 77 2.41 9.75 8.26
C PHE A 77 1.45 10.73 7.57
N PRO A 78 1.80 12.01 7.29
CA PRO A 78 0.90 12.93 6.60
C PRO A 78 0.48 12.41 5.23
N SER A 79 1.44 11.87 4.47
CA SER A 79 1.19 11.32 3.13
C SER A 79 0.30 10.08 3.19
N LEU A 80 0.56 9.17 4.13
CA LEU A 80 -0.30 8.01 4.37
C LEU A 80 -1.72 8.44 4.78
N PHE A 81 -1.84 9.46 5.64
CA PHE A 81 -3.14 9.97 6.07
C PHE A 81 -3.95 10.51 4.89
N PHE A 82 -3.37 11.36 4.04
CA PHE A 82 -4.05 11.88 2.86
C PHE A 82 -4.43 10.76 1.88
N TYR A 83 -3.56 9.76 1.70
CA TYR A 83 -3.87 8.57 0.90
C TYR A 83 -5.09 7.81 1.44
N MET A 84 -5.15 7.57 2.75
CA MET A 84 -6.27 6.88 3.40
C MET A 84 -7.57 7.69 3.35
N VAL A 85 -7.50 9.01 3.52
CA VAL A 85 -8.65 9.92 3.39
C VAL A 85 -9.21 9.86 1.97
N PHE A 86 -8.34 9.92 0.97
CA PHE A 86 -8.71 9.83 -0.44
C PHE A 86 -9.41 8.51 -0.76
N LEU A 87 -8.82 7.37 -0.37
CA LEU A 87 -9.44 6.05 -0.51
C LEU A 87 -10.80 5.99 0.17
N SER A 88 -10.91 6.54 1.39
CA SER A 88 -12.16 6.58 2.15
C SER A 88 -13.25 7.41 1.46
N ILE A 89 -12.90 8.57 0.90
CA ILE A 89 -13.86 9.42 0.17
C ILE A 89 -14.42 8.67 -1.03
N VAL A 90 -13.56 8.01 -1.80
CA VAL A 90 -13.98 7.31 -3.02
C VAL A 90 -14.78 6.07 -2.71
N TYR A 91 -14.38 5.30 -1.70
CA TYR A 91 -15.17 4.17 -1.23
C TYR A 91 -16.55 4.61 -0.72
N ARG A 92 -16.63 5.70 0.05
CA ARG A 92 -17.91 6.26 0.53
C ARG A 92 -18.79 6.76 -0.60
N LYS A 93 -18.23 7.42 -1.62
CA LYS A 93 -18.99 7.84 -2.81
C LYS A 93 -19.54 6.63 -3.56
N ALA A 94 -18.74 5.58 -3.75
CA ALA A 94 -19.19 4.35 -4.40
C ALA A 94 -20.33 3.67 -3.62
N LEU A 95 -20.21 3.57 -2.29
CA LEU A 95 -21.27 3.03 -1.43
C LEU A 95 -22.56 3.87 -1.46
N LYS A 96 -22.44 5.21 -1.45
CA LYS A 96 -23.61 6.10 -1.59
C LYS A 96 -24.29 5.92 -2.94
N SER A 97 -23.51 5.78 -4.02
CA SER A 97 -24.05 5.50 -5.36
C SER A 97 -24.82 4.18 -5.40
N LEU A 98 -24.37 3.15 -4.69
CA LEU A 98 -25.06 1.87 -4.62
C LEU A 98 -26.36 1.95 -3.79
N LYS A 99 -26.37 2.76 -2.72
CA LYS A 99 -27.51 2.87 -1.79
C LYS A 99 -28.62 3.81 -2.29
N TYR A 100 -28.24 4.92 -2.93
CA TYR A 100 -29.17 6.01 -3.28
C TYR A 100 -29.27 6.28 -4.79
N GLY A 101 -28.37 5.73 -5.60
CA GLY A 101 -28.43 5.86 -7.06
C GLY A 101 -29.23 4.75 -7.72
N ASN A 102 -29.40 4.85 -9.04
CA ASN A 102 -29.91 3.73 -9.84
C ASN A 102 -28.97 2.54 -9.71
N LYS A 103 -29.52 1.36 -9.37
CA LYS A 103 -28.77 0.10 -9.25
C LYS A 103 -28.25 -0.32 -10.61
N ASN A 104 -27.09 0.20 -10.97
CA ASN A 104 -26.42 -0.09 -12.22
C ASN A 104 -25.31 -1.12 -12.00
N ILE A 105 -25.24 -2.14 -12.85
CA ILE A 105 -24.22 -3.20 -12.81
C ILE A 105 -22.81 -2.61 -12.86
N TYR A 106 -22.62 -1.48 -13.56
CA TYR A 106 -21.34 -0.78 -13.66
C TYR A 106 -20.85 -0.26 -12.29
N THR A 107 -21.75 0.24 -11.44
CA THR A 107 -21.42 0.68 -10.07
C THR A 107 -20.88 -0.48 -9.23
N LEU A 108 -21.46 -1.67 -9.40
CA LEU A 108 -21.02 -2.89 -8.72
C LEU A 108 -19.63 -3.33 -9.21
N CYS A 109 -19.41 -3.31 -10.52
CA CYS A 109 -18.12 -3.63 -11.14
C CYS A 109 -17.02 -2.67 -10.69
N PHE A 110 -17.29 -1.36 -10.63
CA PHE A 110 -16.32 -0.38 -10.16
C PHE A 110 -15.99 -0.53 -8.67
N LEU A 111 -16.99 -0.81 -7.83
CA LEU A 111 -16.76 -1.08 -6.41
C LEU A 111 -15.93 -2.36 -6.19
N GLY A 112 -16.20 -3.41 -6.98
CA GLY A 112 -15.39 -4.63 -7.01
C GLY A 112 -13.93 -4.34 -7.39
N GLY A 113 -13.71 -3.53 -8.44
CA GLY A 113 -12.37 -3.12 -8.88
C GLY A 113 -11.61 -2.32 -7.82
N VAL A 114 -12.25 -1.33 -7.17
CA VAL A 114 -11.64 -0.55 -6.09
C VAL A 114 -11.29 -1.44 -4.90
N THR A 115 -12.17 -2.38 -4.54
CA THR A 115 -11.93 -3.31 -3.42
C THR A 115 -10.77 -4.26 -3.73
N ALA A 116 -10.73 -4.81 -4.94
CA ALA A 116 -9.63 -5.66 -5.40
C ALA A 116 -8.29 -4.90 -5.37
N TYR A 117 -8.28 -3.63 -5.77
CA TYR A 117 -7.09 -2.79 -5.70
C TYR A 117 -6.61 -2.55 -4.26
N ILE A 118 -7.50 -2.20 -3.33
CA ILE A 118 -7.14 -1.98 -1.91
C ILE A 118 -6.50 -3.24 -1.30
N ILE A 119 -7.07 -4.41 -1.61
CA ILE A 119 -6.52 -5.69 -1.17
C ILE A 119 -5.16 -5.95 -1.83
N GLN A 120 -5.03 -5.70 -3.14
CA GLN A 120 -3.77 -5.85 -3.86
C GLN A 120 -2.67 -4.93 -3.29
N ALA A 121 -2.98 -3.67 -2.97
CA ALA A 121 -2.06 -2.68 -2.43
C ALA A 121 -1.43 -3.09 -1.08
N PHE A 122 -2.10 -3.98 -0.33
CA PHE A 122 -1.56 -4.55 0.90
C PHE A 122 -0.42 -5.54 0.64
N PHE A 123 -0.52 -6.32 -0.45
CA PHE A 123 0.43 -7.39 -0.78
C PHE A 123 1.42 -7.02 -1.87
N ASN A 124 1.24 -5.88 -2.54
CA ASN A 124 2.09 -5.41 -3.63
C ASN A 124 2.22 -3.88 -3.61
N ILE A 125 3.33 -3.36 -4.10
CA ILE A 125 3.44 -1.93 -4.39
C ILE A 125 2.69 -1.68 -5.68
N SER A 126 1.68 -0.82 -5.62
CA SER A 126 0.95 -0.41 -6.80
C SER A 126 1.90 0.23 -7.80
N VAL A 127 1.94 -0.33 -8.99
CA VAL A 127 2.57 0.31 -10.14
C VAL A 127 1.70 1.52 -10.47
N VAL A 128 2.34 2.65 -10.72
CA VAL A 128 1.80 3.94 -11.21
C VAL A 128 0.75 3.81 -12.34
N SER A 129 0.66 2.63 -12.97
CA SER A 129 -0.32 2.20 -13.97
C SER A 129 -1.79 2.21 -13.53
N VAL A 130 -2.12 2.19 -12.23
CA VAL A 130 -3.54 2.15 -11.79
C VAL A 130 -4.12 3.55 -11.57
N ALA A 131 -3.26 4.56 -11.38
CA ALA A 131 -3.72 5.94 -11.23
C ALA A 131 -4.51 6.45 -12.45
N PRO A 132 -4.06 6.25 -13.72
CA PRO A 132 -4.84 6.66 -14.90
C PRO A 132 -6.18 5.93 -15.00
N LEU A 133 -6.20 4.62 -14.74
CA LEU A 133 -7.44 3.82 -14.73
C LEU A 133 -8.41 4.31 -13.65
N TYR A 134 -7.89 4.61 -12.46
CA TYR A 134 -8.65 5.17 -11.35
C TYR A 134 -9.26 6.55 -11.69
N TRP A 135 -8.48 7.48 -12.26
CA TRP A 135 -9.00 8.79 -12.67
C TRP A 135 -10.03 8.67 -13.80
N SER A 136 -9.82 7.74 -14.73
CA SER A 136 -10.75 7.46 -15.83
C SER A 136 -12.09 6.89 -15.31
N LEU A 137 -12.03 5.97 -14.35
CA LEU A 137 -13.19 5.40 -13.67
C LEU A 137 -13.95 6.43 -12.83
N LEU A 138 -13.25 7.34 -12.14
CA LEU A 138 -13.87 8.46 -11.42
C LEU A 138 -14.61 9.41 -12.36
N GLY A 139 -14.02 9.74 -13.52
CA GLY A 139 -14.67 10.57 -14.53
C GLY A 139 -15.96 9.94 -15.05
N MET A 140 -15.94 8.64 -15.36
CA MET A 140 -17.12 7.91 -15.80
C MET A 140 -18.21 7.83 -14.71
N LEU A 141 -17.82 7.64 -13.44
CA LEU A 141 -18.77 7.62 -12.32
C LEU A 141 -19.48 8.97 -12.14
N ILE A 142 -18.74 10.09 -12.23
CA ILE A 142 -19.31 11.43 -12.11
C ILE A 142 -20.25 11.72 -13.29
N SER A 143 -19.88 11.33 -14.51
CA SER A 143 -20.74 11.49 -15.68
C SER A 143 -22.07 10.74 -15.51
N SER A 144 -22.03 9.51 -14.99
CA SER A 144 -23.25 8.70 -14.79
C SER A 144 -24.23 9.26 -13.75
N TYR A 145 -23.77 10.19 -12.90
CA TYR A 145 -24.59 10.87 -11.89
C TYR A 145 -25.25 12.14 -12.43
N GLY A 146 -24.76 12.68 -13.56
CA GLY A 146 -25.31 13.89 -14.19
C GLY A 146 -26.51 13.63 -15.09
N ASP A 147 -26.70 12.38 -15.52
CA ASP A 147 -27.79 11.95 -16.41
C ASP A 147 -29.02 11.43 -15.64
N SER A 148 -29.12 11.68 -14.32
CA SER A 148 -30.22 11.25 -13.44
C SER A 148 -30.88 12.42 -12.72
#